data_AF-A0A232LUX0-F1
#
_entry.id   AF-A0A232LUX0-F1
#
_cell.length_a   1.000
_cell.length_b   1.000
_cell.length_c   1.000
_cell.angle_alpha   90.00
_cell.angle_beta   90.00
_cell.angle_gamma   90.00
#
_symmetry.space_group_name_H-M   'P 1'
#
loop_
_entity.id
_entity.type
_entity.pdbx_description
1 polymer ?
#
loop_
_entity_poly.entity_id
_entity_poly.type
_entity_poly.pdbx_seq_one_letter_code
_entity_poly.pdbx_strand_id
1 'polypeptide(L)'
;MPKSAIARLRLIVLWTLASKQRADKYMEHASVSLDYDVDTRWNALLKMLEIAIRERAINRMCAEYKPLEPLALFETEWMFFGETFQVMLPLYEKALLVSQTAPIERYWLSLFQSD
;
A
#
# COMPACT_ATOMS: atom_id res chain seq x y z
N MET A 1 -6.95 16.32 10.35
CA MET A 1 -5.97 15.49 9.62
C MET A 1 -5.91 14.12 10.27
N PRO A 2 -5.82 13.02 9.50
CA PRO A 2 -5.66 11.69 10.08
C PRO A 2 -4.35 11.61 10.86
N LYS A 3 -4.38 10.98 12.05
CA LYS A 3 -3.19 10.78 12.86
C LYS A 3 -2.33 9.59 12.42
N SER A 4 -2.93 8.63 11.71
CA SER A 4 -2.24 7.42 11.26
C SER A 4 -1.41 7.68 10.01
N ALA A 5 -0.13 7.25 10.02
CA ALA A 5 0.77 7.28 8.89
C ALA A 5 0.17 6.59 7.65
N ILE A 6 -0.41 5.39 7.83
CA ILE A 6 -1.04 4.61 6.76
C ILE A 6 -2.23 5.36 6.16
N ALA A 7 -3.06 5.98 7.01
CA ALA A 7 -4.21 6.76 6.53
C ALA A 7 -3.76 7.99 5.72
N ARG A 8 -2.68 8.66 6.14
CA ARG A 8 -2.11 9.79 5.40
C ARG A 8 -1.52 9.34 4.06
N LEU A 9 -0.71 8.30 4.05
CA LEU A 9 -0.19 7.67 2.83
C LEU A 9 -1.30 7.38 1.84
N ARG A 10 -2.36 6.72 2.31
CA ARG A 10 -3.52 6.37 1.50
C ARG A 10 -4.23 7.58 0.90
N LEU A 11 -4.43 8.65 1.68
CA LEU A 11 -5.03 9.88 1.16
C LEU A 11 -4.18 10.52 0.08
N ILE A 12 -2.85 10.49 0.22
CA ILE A 12 -1.95 11.01 -0.82
C ILE A 12 -2.07 10.19 -2.10
N VAL A 13 -2.10 8.86 -1.98
CA VAL A 13 -2.26 7.95 -3.12
C VAL A 13 -3.59 8.18 -3.83
N LEU A 14 -4.70 8.22 -3.08
CA LEU A 14 -6.04 8.51 -3.61
C LEU A 14 -6.10 9.87 -4.30
N TRP A 15 -5.53 10.90 -3.67
CA TRP A 15 -5.47 12.23 -4.26
C TRP A 15 -4.65 12.23 -5.56
N THR A 16 -3.52 11.52 -5.60
CA THR A 16 -2.66 11.42 -6.78
C THR A 16 -3.38 10.74 -7.94
N LEU A 17 -4.06 9.61 -7.67
CA LEU A 17 -4.76 8.83 -8.69
C LEU A 17 -6.08 9.44 -9.14
N ALA A 18 -6.64 10.38 -8.39
CA ALA A 18 -7.90 11.03 -8.74
C ALA A 18 -7.81 11.98 -9.96
N SER A 19 -6.65 12.17 -10.59
CA SER A 19 -6.53 12.85 -11.89
C SER A 19 -5.34 12.32 -12.68
N LYS A 20 -5.53 12.16 -13.99
CA LYS A 20 -4.44 11.81 -14.91
C LYS A 20 -3.27 12.79 -14.81
N GLN A 21 -3.53 14.10 -14.73
CA GLN A 21 -2.48 15.11 -14.60
C GLN A 21 -1.62 14.91 -13.34
N ARG A 22 -2.24 14.51 -12.22
CA ARG A 22 -1.54 14.27 -10.96
C ARG A 22 -0.75 12.96 -10.99
N ALA A 23 -1.30 11.93 -11.63
CA ALA A 23 -0.62 10.68 -11.88
C ALA A 23 0.60 10.87 -12.80
N ASP A 24 0.44 11.61 -13.89
CA ASP A 24 1.53 11.95 -14.82
C ASP A 24 2.63 12.74 -14.09
N LYS A 25 2.25 13.68 -13.22
CA LYS A 25 3.21 14.42 -12.40
C LYS A 25 3.99 13.52 -11.45
N TYR A 26 3.31 12.59 -10.79
CA TYR A 26 3.99 11.61 -9.92
C TYR A 26 5.03 10.79 -10.70
N MET A 27 4.74 10.42 -11.94
CA MET A 27 5.66 9.68 -12.81
C MET A 27 6.90 10.48 -13.23
N GLU A 28 6.92 11.80 -13.07
CA GLU A 28 8.17 12.59 -13.23
C GLU A 28 9.19 12.27 -12.13
N HIS A 29 8.73 11.73 -10.99
CA HIS A 29 9.55 11.43 -9.82
C HIS A 29 9.65 9.94 -9.51
N ALA A 30 8.93 9.09 -10.23
CA ALA A 30 8.81 7.67 -9.95
C ALA A 30 9.01 6.83 -11.21
N SER A 31 9.59 5.65 -11.03
CA SER A 31 9.78 4.66 -12.10
C SER A 31 8.57 3.73 -12.28
N VAL A 32 7.71 3.64 -11.27
CA VAL A 32 6.54 2.75 -11.23
C VAL A 32 5.32 3.53 -10.76
N SER A 33 4.19 3.35 -11.45
CA SER A 33 2.92 3.98 -11.11
C SER A 33 2.39 3.49 -9.76
N LEU A 34 1.72 4.38 -9.03
CA LEU A 34 0.89 3.97 -7.90
C LEU A 34 -0.24 3.06 -8.41
N ASP A 35 -0.43 1.94 -7.74
CA ASP A 35 -1.57 1.04 -7.94
C ASP A 35 -2.38 1.01 -6.64
N TYR A 36 -3.64 1.42 -6.73
CA TYR A 36 -4.58 1.36 -5.62
C TYR A 36 -5.96 1.02 -6.17
N ASP A 37 -6.40 -0.21 -5.88
CA ASP A 37 -7.60 -0.79 -6.45
C ASP A 37 -8.82 -0.52 -5.55
N VAL A 38 -8.97 -1.26 -4.44
CA VAL A 38 -10.02 -1.07 -3.42
C VAL A 38 -9.51 -1.59 -2.08
N ASP A 39 -9.91 -0.95 -0.98
CA ASP A 39 -9.69 -1.41 0.41
C ASP A 39 -10.05 -2.86 0.70
N THR A 40 -10.93 -3.45 -0.10
CA THR A 40 -11.49 -4.78 0.14
C THR A 40 -10.53 -5.90 -0.20
N ARG A 41 -9.41 -5.63 -0.88
CA ARG A 41 -8.34 -6.60 -1.08
C ARG A 41 -7.23 -6.34 -0.07
N TRP A 42 -7.06 -7.29 0.84
CA TRP A 42 -6.07 -7.23 1.93
C TRP A 42 -4.62 -7.02 1.45
N ASN A 43 -4.31 -7.33 0.19
CA ASN A 43 -3.01 -7.13 -0.46
C ASN A 43 -2.83 -5.73 -1.08
N ALA A 44 -3.86 -4.88 -1.10
CA ALA A 44 -3.75 -3.50 -1.59
C ALA A 44 -2.80 -2.66 -0.72
N LEU A 45 -2.83 -2.86 0.61
CA LEU A 45 -1.91 -2.18 1.52
C LEU A 45 -0.45 -2.59 1.27
N LEU A 46 -0.19 -3.89 1.09
CA LEU A 46 1.17 -4.38 0.84
C LEU A 46 1.77 -3.76 -0.44
N LYS A 47 1.03 -3.80 -1.55
CA LYS A 47 1.45 -3.20 -2.82
C LYS A 47 1.66 -1.68 -2.72
N MET A 48 0.74 -0.99 -2.03
CA MET A 48 0.87 0.45 -1.80
C MET A 48 2.13 0.78 -0.99
N LEU A 49 2.42 0.01 0.06
CA LEU A 49 3.65 0.17 0.85
C LEU A 49 4.89 -0.12 0.01
N GLU A 50 4.89 -1.20 -0.77
CA GLU A 50 6.00 -1.58 -1.65
C GLU A 50 6.41 -0.42 -2.57
N ILE A 51 5.44 0.12 -3.32
CA ILE A 51 5.68 1.19 -4.29
C ILE A 51 6.07 2.48 -3.57
N ALA A 52 5.37 2.84 -2.49
CA ALA A 52 5.63 4.06 -1.74
C ALA A 52 7.04 4.09 -1.12
N ILE A 53 7.47 2.97 -0.51
CA ILE A 53 8.79 2.83 0.10
C ILE A 53 9.89 2.88 -0.97
N ARG A 54 9.69 2.16 -2.08
CA ARG A 54 10.66 2.08 -3.18
C ARG A 54 10.89 3.43 -3.85
N GLU A 55 9.82 4.12 -4.22
CA GLU A 55 9.94 5.32 -5.05
C GLU A 55 10.17 6.59 -4.22
N ARG A 56 9.64 6.67 -2.99
CA ARG A 56 9.63 7.87 -2.13
C ARG A 56 9.13 9.16 -2.82
N ALA A 57 8.62 9.08 -4.04
CA ALA A 57 8.10 10.19 -4.85
C ALA A 57 6.93 10.93 -4.18
N ILE A 58 6.24 10.26 -3.27
CA ILE A 58 5.17 10.83 -2.44
C ILE A 58 5.64 12.07 -1.66
N ASN A 59 6.88 12.09 -1.15
CA ASN A 59 7.40 13.27 -0.46
C ASN A 59 7.61 14.46 -1.41
N ARG A 60 7.99 14.21 -2.67
CA ARG A 60 8.09 15.25 -3.69
C ARG A 60 6.70 15.81 -4.01
N MET A 61 5.72 14.93 -4.19
CA MET A 61 4.32 15.35 -4.38
C MET A 61 3.81 16.21 -3.23
N CYS A 62 4.12 15.85 -1.98
CA CYS A 62 3.71 16.64 -0.81
C CYS A 62 4.37 18.02 -0.76
N ALA A 63 5.61 18.15 -1.24
CA ALA A 63 6.31 19.43 -1.30
C ALA A 63 5.79 20.34 -2.43
N GLU A 64 5.36 19.75 -3.54
CA GLU A 64 4.92 20.50 -4.73
C GLU A 64 3.44 20.92 -4.67
N TYR A 65 2.60 20.18 -3.94
CA TYR A 65 1.18 20.43 -3.86
C TYR A 65 0.73 20.84 -2.45
N LYS A 66 0.33 22.10 -2.29
CA LYS A 66 -0.19 22.65 -1.02
C LYS A 66 -1.26 21.79 -0.33
N PRO A 67 -2.23 21.18 -1.03
CA PRO A 67 -3.22 20.31 -0.37
C PRO A 67 -2.62 19.07 0.30
N LEU A 68 -1.44 18.63 -0.12
CA LEU A 68 -0.76 17.45 0.41
C LEU A 68 0.26 17.78 1.51
N GLU A 69 0.68 19.03 1.65
CA GLU A 69 1.65 19.45 2.67
C GLU A 69 1.33 18.93 4.09
N PRO A 70 0.09 19.00 4.60
CA PRO A 70 -0.24 18.49 5.93
C PRO A 70 -0.20 16.96 6.05
N LEU A 71 -0.12 16.25 4.92
CA LEU A 71 -0.07 14.80 4.84
C LEU A 71 1.37 14.28 4.74
N ALA A 72 2.37 15.16 4.59
CA ALA A 72 3.77 14.79 4.45
C ALA A 72 4.22 13.81 5.53
N LEU A 73 5.00 12.81 5.10
CA LEU A 73 5.42 11.68 5.90
C LEU A 73 6.85 11.89 6.41
N PHE A 74 7.06 11.72 7.71
CA PHE A 74 8.36 11.86 8.35
C PHE A 74 9.18 10.58 8.28
N GLU A 75 10.50 10.66 8.48
CA GLU A 75 11.39 9.49 8.35
C GLU A 75 11.02 8.35 9.30
N THR A 76 10.55 8.65 10.51
CA THR A 76 10.04 7.65 11.46
C THR A 76 8.84 6.87 10.93
N GLU A 77 7.99 7.50 10.13
CA GLU A 77 6.84 6.86 9.52
C GLU A 77 7.23 5.97 8.35
N TRP A 78 8.27 6.37 7.62
CA TRP A 78 8.85 5.54 6.57
C TRP A 78 9.54 4.29 7.13
N MET A 79 10.22 4.40 8.27
CA MET A 79 10.72 3.23 9.01
C MET A 79 9.57 2.31 9.43
N PHE A 80 8.51 2.87 10.00
CA PHE A 80 7.30 2.12 10.36
C PHE A 80 6.65 1.40 9.15
N PHE A 81 6.64 2.03 7.97
CA PHE A 81 6.16 1.37 6.75
C PHE A 81 7.05 0.20 6.33
N GLY A 82 8.38 0.34 6.45
CA GLY A 82 9.32 -0.74 6.21
C GLY A 82 9.07 -1.94 7.13
N GLU A 83 8.93 -1.69 8.43
CA GLU A 83 8.61 -2.72 9.43
C GLU A 83 7.26 -3.40 9.13
N THR A 84 6.23 -2.61 8.81
CA THR A 84 4.90 -3.11 8.46
C THR A 84 4.96 -4.00 7.21
N PHE A 85 5.70 -3.57 6.18
CA PHE A 85 5.88 -4.35 4.96
C PHE A 85 6.56 -5.69 5.24
N GLN A 86 7.63 -5.71 6.04
CA GLN A 86 8.35 -6.93 6.41
C GLN A 86 7.47 -7.93 7.18
N VAL A 87 6.56 -7.44 8.04
CA VAL A 87 5.61 -8.31 8.76
C VAL A 87 4.53 -8.87 7.83
N MET A 88 4.03 -8.05 6.89
CA MET A 88 2.93 -8.44 6.01
C MET A 88 3.36 -9.34 4.85
N LEU A 89 4.60 -9.19 4.35
CA LEU A 89 5.11 -9.93 3.20
C LEU A 89 5.00 -11.47 3.32
N PRO A 90 5.48 -12.13 4.39
CA PRO A 90 5.40 -13.59 4.50
C PRO A 90 3.95 -14.10 4.60
N LEU A 91 3.04 -13.30 5.17
CA LEU A 91 1.62 -13.64 5.22
C LEU A 91 1.01 -13.62 3.82
N TYR A 92 1.37 -12.62 3.01
CA TYR A 92 0.98 -12.53 1.61
C TYR A 92 1.51 -13.70 0.78
N GLU A 93 2.79 -14.00 0.87
CA GLU A 93 3.41 -15.11 0.13
C GLU A 93 2.76 -16.46 0.47
N LYS A 94 2.48 -16.70 1.76
CA LYS A 94 1.80 -17.92 2.21
C LYS A 94 0.38 -18.01 1.67
N ALA A 95 -0.40 -16.92 1.73
CA ALA A 95 -1.77 -16.93 1.22
C ALA A 95 -1.81 -17.09 -0.31
N LEU A 96 -0.87 -16.49 -1.03
CA LEU A 96 -0.71 -16.65 -2.47
C LEU A 96 -0.41 -18.12 -2.81
N LEU A 97 0.54 -18.74 -2.10
CA LEU A 97 0.86 -20.15 -2.27
C LEU A 97 -0.36 -21.05 -2.05
N VAL A 98 -1.12 -20.85 -0.97
CA VAL A 98 -2.33 -21.63 -0.68
C VAL A 98 -3.37 -21.46 -1.79
N SER A 99 -3.57 -20.24 -2.29
CA SER A 99 -4.53 -19.96 -3.37
C SER A 99 -4.19 -20.67 -4.68
N GLN A 100 -2.90 -20.90 -4.93
CA GLN A 100 -2.41 -21.56 -6.15
C GLN A 100 -2.36 -23.08 -6.04
N THR A 101 -2.32 -23.63 -4.81
CA THR A 101 -2.03 -25.05 -4.56
C THR A 101 -3.22 -25.86 -4.05
N ALA A 102 -4.33 -25.24 -3.65
CA ALA A 102 -5.51 -25.94 -3.11
C ALA A 102 -6.75 -25.78 -4.01
N PRO A 103 -7.45 -26.87 -4.40
CA PRO A 103 -8.86 -26.76 -4.72
C PRO A 103 -9.57 -26.33 -3.43
N ILE A 104 -10.26 -25.18 -3.49
CA ILE A 104 -10.80 -24.41 -2.37
C ILE A 104 -11.56 -25.28 -1.34
N GLU A 105 -12.13 -26.41 -1.73
CA GLU A 105 -12.93 -27.29 -0.86
C GLU A 105 -12.16 -28.01 0.26
N ARG A 106 -10.88 -28.37 0.11
CA ARG A 106 -10.19 -29.17 1.15
C ARG A 106 -9.64 -28.34 2.33
N TYR A 107 -9.34 -27.05 2.11
CA TYR A 107 -8.70 -26.21 3.11
C TYR A 107 -9.68 -25.69 4.17
N TRP A 108 -10.93 -25.45 3.77
CA TRP A 108 -12.00 -25.03 4.68
C TRP A 108 -12.42 -26.16 5.64
N LEU A 109 -12.41 -27.41 5.18
CA LEU A 109 -12.70 -28.58 6.02
C LEU A 109 -11.66 -28.77 7.12
N SER A 110 -10.36 -28.53 6.84
CA SER A 110 -9.32 -28.68 7.87
C SER A 110 -9.31 -27.56 8.92
N LEU A 111 -9.83 -26.37 8.59
CA LEU A 111 -9.87 -25.23 9.52
C LEU A 111 -11.12 -25.24 10.43
N PHE A 112 -12.20 -25.89 10.02
CA PHE A 112 -13.47 -25.93 10.76
C PHE A 112 -13.84 -27.31 11.33
N GLN A 113 -12.96 -28.31 11.23
CA GLN A 113 -13.14 -29.62 11.89
C GLN A 113 -12.38 -29.75 13.23
N SER A 114 -12.12 -28.62 13.89
CA SER A 114 -11.60 -28.62 15.27
C SER A 114 -12.75 -28.39 16.25
N ASP A 115 -13.66 -29.38 16.34
CA ASP A 115 -14.60 -29.58 17.45
C ASP A 115 -14.65 -31.08 17.77
#